data_AF-A0A9P5PRV6-F1
#
_entry.id   AF-A0A9P5PRV6-F1
#
_cell.length_a   1.000
_cell.length_b   1.000
_cell.length_c   1.000
_cell.angle_alpha   90.00
_cell.angle_beta   90.00
_cell.angle_gamma   90.00
#
_symmetry.space_group_name_H-M   'P 1'
#
loop_
_entity.id
_entity.type
_entity.pdbx_description
1 polymer ?
#
loop_
_entity_poly.entity_id
_entity_poly.type
_entity_poly.pdbx_seq_one_letter_code
_entity_poly.pdbx_strand_id
1 'polypeptide(L)'
;MWKHKFNNKSQKKDSSKRFHTDARILTSMEGKELAAAETERKVQKKNAETERAKKRKEMETADILRRAEQQRDNSTFSGTIQSKTKPHPIDLAVALGLEYEGASVDVLRVRINTHFNANLELKLNPRYIALFTRKRKHAGDENDDPRASLLSSIHPPCFPLWLWV
;
A
#
# COMPACT_ATOMS: atom_id res chain seq x y z
N MET A 1 -55.25 21.72 -42.64
CA MET A 1 -56.27 22.45 -41.86
C MET A 1 -56.48 21.73 -40.52
N TRP A 2 -55.79 22.14 -39.46
CA TRP A 2 -55.95 21.56 -38.11
C TRP A 2 -56.40 22.65 -37.13
N LYS A 3 -57.61 22.48 -36.59
CA LYS A 3 -58.21 23.37 -35.58
C LYS A 3 -57.93 22.78 -34.20
N HIS A 4 -56.81 23.16 -33.58
CA HIS A 4 -56.61 22.89 -32.16
C HIS A 4 -57.41 23.89 -31.33
N LYS A 5 -58.54 23.43 -30.78
CA LYS A 5 -59.32 24.14 -29.78
C LYS A 5 -58.54 24.10 -28.46
N PHE A 6 -58.02 25.24 -28.00
CA PHE A 6 -57.53 25.38 -26.64
C PHE A 6 -58.72 25.28 -25.67
N ASN A 7 -58.74 24.19 -24.90
CA ASN A 7 -59.75 23.90 -23.90
C ASN A 7 -59.53 24.81 -22.68
N ASN A 8 -60.34 25.85 -22.57
CA ASN A 8 -60.31 26.84 -21.49
C ASN A 8 -60.95 26.27 -20.21
N LYS A 9 -60.40 25.18 -19.66
CA LYS A 9 -60.90 24.59 -18.42
C LYS A 9 -60.03 25.01 -17.23
N SER A 10 -60.61 25.93 -16.47
CA SER A 10 -60.23 26.42 -15.16
C SER A 10 -58.83 27.05 -15.07
N GLN A 11 -58.78 28.37 -15.22
CA GLN A 11 -57.77 29.17 -14.50
C GLN A 11 -57.99 28.98 -13.00
N LYS A 12 -57.42 27.92 -12.42
CA LYS A 12 -57.17 27.91 -10.99
C LYS A 12 -56.15 29.02 -10.77
N LYS A 13 -56.58 30.05 -10.04
CA LYS A 13 -55.76 31.17 -9.62
C LYS A 13 -54.46 30.60 -9.07
N ASP A 14 -53.35 30.81 -9.78
CA ASP A 14 -52.03 30.39 -9.33
C ASP A 14 -51.83 31.06 -7.98
N SER A 15 -51.94 30.27 -6.90
CA SER A 15 -51.59 30.74 -5.58
C SER A 15 -50.10 30.95 -5.63
N SER A 16 -49.71 32.18 -6.01
CA SER A 16 -48.33 32.65 -5.97
C SER A 16 -47.73 32.13 -4.67
N LYS A 17 -46.86 31.12 -4.80
CA LYS A 17 -46.17 30.53 -3.67
C LYS A 17 -45.31 31.65 -3.12
N ARG A 18 -45.81 32.35 -2.11
CA ARG A 18 -45.04 33.31 -1.34
C ARG A 18 -43.96 32.49 -0.65
N PHE A 19 -42.77 32.48 -1.24
CA PHE A 19 -41.60 31.97 -0.57
C PHE A 19 -41.36 32.89 0.62
N HIS A 20 -41.64 32.40 1.82
CA HIS A 20 -41.12 33.02 3.03
C HIS A 20 -39.62 32.77 3.03
N THR A 21 -38.88 33.67 2.39
CA THR A 21 -37.44 33.73 2.53
C THR A 21 -37.15 34.60 3.74
N ASP A 22 -36.85 33.97 4.87
CA ASP A 22 -36.15 34.59 6.00
C ASP A 22 -34.69 34.98 5.65
N ALA A 23 -34.34 34.97 4.37
CA ALA A 23 -33.04 35.34 3.88
C ALA A 23 -32.85 36.85 4.03
N ARG A 24 -32.06 37.24 5.03
CA ARG A 24 -31.53 38.59 5.17
C ARG A 24 -30.83 38.97 3.86
N ILE A 25 -31.31 40.03 3.20
CA ILE A 25 -30.63 40.60 2.03
C ILE A 25 -29.33 41.23 2.53
N LEU A 26 -28.22 40.55 2.26
CA LEU A 26 -26.88 41.09 2.52
C LEU A 26 -26.71 42.37 1.72
N THR A 27 -26.51 43.49 2.43
CA THR A 27 -26.17 44.75 1.77
C THR A 27 -24.80 44.62 1.11
N SER A 28 -24.55 45.39 0.05
CA SER A 28 -23.37 45.22 -0.81
C SER A 28 -22.02 45.32 -0.09
N MET A 29 -21.97 45.94 1.09
CA MET A 29 -20.80 46.01 1.97
C MET A 29 -20.65 44.78 2.87
N GLU A 30 -21.71 44.38 3.58
CA GLU A 30 -21.71 43.17 4.42
C GLU A 30 -21.39 41.91 3.59
N GLY A 31 -21.88 41.85 2.35
CA GLY A 31 -21.58 40.74 1.43
C GLY A 31 -20.11 40.67 1.01
N LYS A 32 -19.44 41.83 0.84
CA LYS A 32 -18.01 41.90 0.51
C LYS A 32 -17.14 41.46 1.68
N GLU A 33 -17.49 41.86 2.89
CA GLU A 33 -16.77 41.45 4.11
C GLU A 33 -16.88 39.95 4.35
N LEU A 34 -18.07 39.36 4.17
CA LEU A 34 -18.25 37.91 4.28
C LEU A 34 -17.48 37.15 3.20
N ALA A 35 -17.46 37.65 1.96
CA ALA A 35 -16.69 37.05 0.89
C ALA A 35 -15.18 37.08 1.19
N ALA A 36 -14.66 38.21 1.66
CA ALA A 36 -13.27 38.36 2.08
C ALA A 36 -12.92 37.37 3.21
N ALA A 37 -13.74 37.32 4.27
CA ALA A 37 -13.56 36.39 5.39
C ALA A 37 -13.62 34.91 4.95
N GLU A 38 -14.45 34.56 3.97
CA GLU A 38 -14.51 33.19 3.46
C GLU A 38 -13.31 32.84 2.59
N THR A 39 -12.80 33.77 1.78
CA THR A 39 -11.55 33.56 1.03
C THR A 39 -10.37 33.36 1.97
N GLU A 40 -10.27 34.16 3.03
CA GLU A 40 -9.20 34.05 4.02
C GLU A 40 -9.27 32.73 4.79
N ARG A 41 -10.47 32.30 5.21
CA ARG A 41 -10.68 30.96 5.80
C ARG A 41 -10.29 29.84 4.86
N LYS A 42 -10.57 29.95 3.55
CA LYS A 42 -10.17 28.95 2.55
C LYS A 42 -8.65 28.90 2.38
N VAL A 43 -7.97 30.05 2.35
CA VAL A 43 -6.51 30.12 2.28
C VAL A 43 -5.87 29.52 3.53
N GLN A 44 -6.35 29.87 4.73
CA GLN A 44 -5.85 29.30 5.98
C GLN A 44 -6.01 27.78 6.04
N LYS A 45 -7.17 27.25 5.61
CA LYS A 45 -7.40 25.80 5.54
C LYS A 45 -6.45 25.10 4.58
N LYS A 46 -6.23 25.66 3.38
CA LYS A 46 -5.29 25.10 2.40
C LYS A 46 -3.86 25.08 2.95
N ASN A 47 -3.42 26.17 3.55
CA ASN A 47 -2.07 26.25 4.12
C ASN A 47 -1.90 25.24 5.27
N ALA A 48 -2.88 25.13 6.16
CA ALA A 48 -2.86 24.15 7.25
C ALA A 48 -2.84 22.70 6.75
N GLU A 49 -3.55 22.40 5.67
CA GLU A 49 -3.55 21.07 5.04
C GLU A 49 -2.20 20.77 4.38
N THR A 50 -1.60 21.72 3.67
CA THR A 50 -0.27 21.55 3.07
C THR A 50 0.81 21.32 4.13
N GLU A 51 0.77 22.05 5.24
CA GLU A 51 1.72 21.88 6.33
C GLU A 51 1.56 20.54 7.04
N ARG A 52 0.31 20.08 7.24
CA ARG A 52 0.04 18.72 7.76
C ARG A 52 0.53 17.64 6.81
N ALA A 53 0.36 17.83 5.49
CA ALA A 53 0.84 16.88 4.49
C ALA A 53 2.38 16.80 4.47
N LYS A 54 3.08 17.94 4.56
CA LYS A 54 4.55 17.98 4.66
C LYS A 54 5.04 17.25 5.91
N LYS A 55 4.49 17.57 7.09
CA LYS A 55 4.86 16.90 8.35
C LYS A 55 4.65 15.39 8.29
N ARG A 56 3.57 14.92 7.66
CA ARG A 56 3.33 13.48 7.46
C ARG A 56 4.41 12.84 6.59
N LYS A 57 4.78 13.47 5.49
CA LYS A 57 5.85 13.00 4.61
C LYS A 57 7.19 12.96 5.34
N GLU A 58 7.52 14.03 6.07
CA GLU A 58 8.76 14.11 6.85
C GLU A 58 8.85 12.98 7.89
N MET A 59 7.78 12.72 8.64
CA MET A 59 7.74 11.60 9.60
C MET A 59 7.88 10.24 8.90
N GLU A 60 7.22 10.04 7.77
CA GLU A 60 7.31 8.79 7.00
C GLU A 60 8.73 8.56 6.47
N THR A 61 9.36 9.61 5.93
CA THR A 61 10.75 9.56 5.46
C THR A 61 11.71 9.27 6.61
N ALA A 62 11.50 9.89 7.78
CA ALA A 62 12.32 9.64 8.96
C ALA A 62 12.19 8.20 9.47
N ASP A 63 10.99 7.61 9.47
CA ASP A 63 10.81 6.21 9.86
C ASP A 63 11.47 5.24 8.86
N ILE A 64 11.36 5.51 7.55
CA ILE A 64 12.04 4.71 6.52
C ILE A 64 13.55 4.73 6.73
N LEU A 65 14.15 5.91 6.93
CA LEU A 65 15.59 6.05 7.17
C LEU A 65 16.01 5.33 8.46
N ARG A 66 15.26 5.51 9.54
CA ARG A 66 15.52 4.83 10.82
C ARG A 66 15.48 3.30 10.65
N ARG A 67 14.49 2.76 9.93
CA ARG A 67 14.41 1.32 9.65
C ARG A 67 15.57 0.85 8.78
N ALA A 68 15.93 1.61 7.75
CA ALA A 68 17.03 1.27 6.86
C ALA A 68 18.37 1.22 7.61
N GLU A 69 18.61 2.15 8.52
CA GLU A 69 19.80 2.17 9.38
C GLU A 69 19.84 0.96 10.32
N GLN A 70 18.72 0.65 10.99
CA GLN A 70 18.60 -0.54 11.83
C GLN A 70 18.81 -1.86 11.05
N GLN A 71 18.42 -1.88 9.78
CA GLN A 71 18.50 -3.07 8.93
C GLN A 71 19.85 -3.21 8.22
N ARG A 72 20.76 -2.24 8.30
CA ARG A 72 21.98 -2.17 7.49
C ARG A 72 22.91 -3.35 7.73
N ASP A 73 23.07 -3.77 8.99
CA ASP A 73 24.14 -4.70 9.36
C ASP A 73 23.66 -6.13 9.67
N ASN A 74 22.41 -6.33 10.12
CA ASN A 74 21.96 -7.64 10.65
C ASN A 74 20.58 -8.12 10.18
N SER A 75 19.91 -7.40 9.28
CA SER A 75 18.55 -7.75 8.86
C SER A 75 18.54 -8.59 7.58
N THR A 76 18.13 -9.85 7.71
CA THR A 76 17.84 -10.73 6.58
C THR A 76 16.42 -10.49 6.08
N PHE A 77 16.27 -10.21 4.78
CA PHE A 77 14.96 -10.11 4.14
C PHE A 77 14.41 -11.51 3.87
N SER A 78 13.29 -11.85 4.52
CA SER A 78 12.64 -13.16 4.39
C SER A 78 11.32 -13.08 3.63
N GLY A 79 11.02 -14.11 2.84
CA GLY A 79 9.76 -14.30 2.12
C GLY A 79 9.81 -13.78 0.68
N THR A 80 8.78 -14.07 -0.10
CA THR A 80 8.75 -13.73 -1.53
C THR A 80 8.45 -12.25 -1.76
N ILE A 81 9.18 -11.60 -2.67
CA ILE A 81 8.97 -10.19 -3.04
C ILE A 81 7.51 -9.90 -3.45
N GLN A 82 6.84 -10.87 -4.10
CA GLN A 82 5.46 -10.74 -4.57
C GLN A 82 4.41 -10.75 -3.45
N SER A 83 4.68 -11.38 -2.31
CA SER A 83 3.72 -11.52 -1.20
C SER A 83 3.83 -10.40 -0.16
N LYS A 84 4.78 -9.48 -0.32
CA LYS A 84 5.06 -8.42 0.65
C LYS A 84 4.16 -7.19 0.48
N THR A 85 3.81 -6.60 1.63
CA THR A 85 3.05 -5.36 1.78
C THR A 85 3.89 -4.14 1.40
N LYS A 86 3.25 -3.00 1.11
CA LYS A 86 3.88 -1.75 0.63
C LYS A 86 5.20 -1.32 1.31
N PRO A 87 5.36 -1.36 2.66
CA PRO A 87 6.59 -0.89 3.28
C PRO A 87 7.81 -1.75 2.90
N HIS A 88 7.62 -3.05 2.66
CA HIS A 88 8.73 -3.97 2.42
C HIS A 88 9.46 -3.73 1.09
N PRO A 89 8.79 -3.54 -0.06
CA PRO A 89 9.46 -3.14 -1.29
C PRO A 89 10.16 -1.79 -1.20
N ILE A 90 9.65 -0.84 -0.39
CA ILE A 90 10.32 0.45 -0.15
C ILE A 90 11.61 0.22 0.64
N ASP A 91 11.54 -0.50 1.77
CA ASP A 91 12.72 -0.82 2.59
C ASP A 91 13.78 -1.57 1.76
N LEU A 92 13.35 -2.49 0.88
CA LEU A 92 14.24 -3.22 -0.01
C LEU A 92 14.86 -2.31 -1.08
N ALA A 93 14.10 -1.38 -1.66
CA ALA A 93 14.62 -0.39 -2.59
C ALA A 93 15.65 0.53 -1.93
N VAL A 94 15.39 1.01 -0.70
CA VAL A 94 16.34 1.81 0.08
C VAL A 94 17.61 1.03 0.37
N ALA A 95 17.49 -0.24 0.79
CA ALA A 95 18.64 -1.10 1.05
C ALA A 95 19.49 -1.38 -0.20
N LEU A 96 18.88 -1.35 -1.38
CA LEU A 96 19.56 -1.50 -2.68
C LEU A 96 20.00 -0.16 -3.30
N GLY A 97 19.70 0.98 -2.67
CA GLY A 97 19.99 2.31 -3.22
C GLY A 97 19.18 2.66 -4.47
N LEU A 98 17.98 2.09 -4.62
CA LEU A 98 17.07 2.33 -5.74
C LEU A 98 16.09 3.48 -5.43
N GLU A 99 15.69 4.20 -6.48
CA GLU A 99 14.67 5.25 -6.38
C GLU A 99 13.29 4.65 -6.06
N TYR A 100 12.67 5.17 -4.99
CA TYR A 100 11.37 4.69 -4.48
C TYR A 100 10.29 5.78 -4.31
N GLU A 101 10.66 7.06 -4.38
CA GLU A 101 9.72 8.15 -4.12
C GLU A 101 8.64 8.23 -5.20
N GLY A 102 7.37 8.23 -4.80
CA GLY A 102 6.23 8.29 -5.72
C GLY A 102 5.97 7.02 -6.54
N ALA A 103 6.79 5.98 -6.41
CA ALA A 103 6.64 4.74 -7.16
C ALA A 103 5.48 3.87 -6.63
N SER A 104 4.75 3.23 -7.54
CA SER A 104 3.79 2.19 -7.16
C SER A 104 4.51 0.92 -6.70
N VAL A 105 3.83 0.08 -5.93
CA VAL A 105 4.39 -1.19 -5.42
C VAL A 105 4.84 -2.09 -6.58
N ASP A 106 4.08 -2.14 -7.67
CA ASP A 106 4.40 -2.99 -8.81
C ASP A 106 5.62 -2.45 -9.57
N VAL A 107 5.75 -1.13 -9.70
CA VAL A 107 6.96 -0.50 -10.27
C VAL A 107 8.17 -0.82 -9.40
N LEU A 108 8.06 -0.74 -8.08
CA LEU A 108 9.13 -1.12 -7.17
C LEU A 108 9.52 -2.59 -7.34
N ARG A 109 8.55 -3.50 -7.39
CA ARG A 109 8.80 -4.93 -7.60
C ARG A 109 9.54 -5.19 -8.91
N VAL A 110 9.14 -4.53 -10.00
CA VAL A 110 9.81 -4.66 -11.30
C VAL A 110 11.25 -4.14 -11.20
N ARG A 111 11.46 -2.91 -10.68
CA ARG A 111 12.80 -2.31 -10.52
C ARG A 111 13.74 -3.20 -9.70
N ILE A 112 13.25 -3.71 -8.56
CA ILE A 112 14.00 -4.60 -7.67
C ILE A 112 14.37 -5.90 -8.40
N ASN A 113 13.42 -6.54 -9.08
CA ASN A 113 13.71 -7.77 -9.82
C ASN A 113 14.70 -7.54 -10.95
N THR A 114 14.56 -6.44 -11.71
CA THR A 114 15.52 -6.05 -12.75
C THR A 114 16.92 -5.87 -12.16
N HIS A 115 17.04 -5.21 -11.00
CA HIS A 115 18.32 -5.02 -10.33
C HIS A 115 18.97 -6.34 -9.89
N PHE A 116 18.19 -7.26 -9.30
CA PHE A 116 18.70 -8.60 -8.93
C PHE A 116 19.04 -9.47 -10.15
N ASN A 117 18.35 -9.29 -11.27
CA ASN A 117 18.67 -10.00 -12.51
C ASN A 117 19.94 -9.49 -13.17
N ALA A 118 20.23 -8.19 -13.05
CA ALA A 118 21.50 -7.59 -13.48
C ALA A 118 22.67 -7.98 -12.55
N ASN A 119 22.40 -8.16 -11.24
CA ASN A 119 23.41 -8.42 -10.22
C ASN A 119 23.16 -9.77 -9.53
N LEU A 120 23.55 -10.87 -10.19
CA LEU A 120 23.30 -12.22 -9.70
C LEU A 120 24.01 -12.52 -8.37
N GLU A 121 25.16 -11.88 -8.12
CA GLU A 121 25.91 -12.02 -6.86
C GLU A 121 25.09 -11.58 -5.64
N LEU A 122 24.21 -10.59 -5.80
CA LEU A 122 23.34 -10.13 -4.73
C LEU A 122 22.31 -11.19 -4.32
N LYS A 123 21.96 -12.14 -5.21
CA LYS A 123 21.05 -13.25 -4.86
C LYS A 123 21.71 -14.25 -3.91
N LEU A 124 23.05 -14.33 -3.92
CA LEU A 124 23.83 -15.21 -3.05
C LEU A 124 24.14 -14.57 -1.69
N ASN A 125 23.99 -13.24 -1.58
CA ASN A 125 24.21 -12.55 -0.33
C ASN A 125 23.26 -13.10 0.76
N PRO A 126 23.76 -13.51 1.95
CA PRO A 126 22.94 -14.02 3.04
C PRO A 126 21.77 -13.11 3.43
N ARG A 127 21.91 -11.81 3.18
CA ARG A 127 20.88 -10.80 3.41
C ARG A 127 19.63 -10.96 2.53
N TYR A 128 19.81 -11.42 1.29
CA TYR A 128 18.74 -11.49 0.27
C TYR A 128 18.39 -12.92 -0.15
N ILE A 129 19.19 -13.91 0.23
CA ILE A 129 18.99 -15.32 -0.18
C ILE A 129 17.60 -15.87 0.20
N ALA A 130 17.05 -15.42 1.32
CA ALA A 130 15.73 -15.80 1.81
C ALA A 130 14.56 -15.21 1.00
N LEU A 131 14.83 -14.28 0.06
CA LEU A 131 13.84 -13.77 -0.89
C LEU A 131 13.58 -14.73 -2.06
N PHE A 132 14.61 -15.50 -2.44
CA PHE A 132 14.59 -16.38 -3.61
C PHE A 132 14.44 -17.84 -3.23
N THR A 133 14.82 -18.21 -2.01
CA THR A 133 14.65 -19.58 -1.51
C THR A 133 13.21 -19.81 -1.08
N ARG A 134 12.50 -20.65 -1.83
CA ARG A 134 11.19 -21.13 -1.41
C ARG A 134 11.39 -22.17 -0.32
N LYS A 135 11.13 -21.82 0.94
CA LYS A 135 10.99 -22.84 2.00
C LYS A 135 9.83 -23.76 1.60
N ARG A 136 10.14 -24.97 1.12
CA ARG A 136 9.16 -26.05 1.07
C ARG A 136 8.86 -26.35 2.53
N LYS A 137 7.62 -26.15 2.97
CA LYS A 137 7.16 -26.74 4.23
C LYS A 137 7.33 -28.23 4.06
N HIS A 138 8.37 -28.81 4.65
CA HIS A 138 8.33 -30.23 4.96
C HIS A 138 7.21 -30.35 6.00
N ALA A 139 6.13 -31.01 5.62
CA ALA A 139 5.19 -31.56 6.57
C ALA A 139 5.95 -32.67 7.32
N GLY A 140 6.70 -32.29 8.35
CA GLY A 140 7.12 -33.18 9.43
C GLY A 140 6.13 -32.91 10.56
N ASP A 141 5.07 -33.70 10.63
CA ASP A 141 5.00 -34.90 11.47
C ASP A 141 5.04 -34.48 12.94
N GLU A 142 3.84 -34.41 13.51
CA GLU A 142 3.63 -34.29 14.94
C GLU A 142 4.29 -35.50 15.60
N ASN A 143 5.20 -35.26 16.56
CA ASN A 143 5.62 -36.11 17.70
C ASN A 143 7.13 -36.04 17.90
N ASP A 144 7.58 -35.09 18.73
CA ASP A 144 8.84 -35.24 19.46
C ASP A 144 8.56 -35.05 20.95
N ASP A 145 8.20 -36.17 21.56
CA ASP A 145 8.25 -36.47 22.99
C ASP A 145 9.74 -36.60 23.38
N PRO A 146 10.27 -35.88 24.39
CA PRO A 146 11.71 -35.86 24.66
C PRO A 146 12.12 -37.08 25.50
N ARG A 147 12.00 -38.30 24.97
CA ARG A 147 12.48 -39.49 25.69
C ARG A 147 12.76 -40.73 24.82
N ALA A 148 13.65 -40.64 23.85
CA ALA A 148 14.18 -41.86 23.21
C ALA A 148 15.58 -41.68 22.60
N SER A 149 16.53 -41.20 23.40
CA SER A 149 17.93 -41.56 23.17
C SER A 149 18.17 -42.96 23.72
N LEU A 150 18.45 -43.93 22.84
CA LEU A 150 19.38 -45.08 22.96
C LEU A 150 18.84 -46.35 22.28
N LEU A 151 19.67 -46.90 21.38
CA LEU A 151 19.59 -48.19 20.66
C LEU A 151 18.64 -48.27 19.44
N SER A 152 19.20 -48.33 18.23
CA SER A 152 19.43 -49.65 17.58
C SER A 152 19.92 -49.53 16.13
N SER A 153 20.98 -50.28 15.86
CA SER A 153 21.21 -51.09 14.65
C SER A 153 21.34 -50.41 13.29
N ILE A 154 22.61 -50.18 12.95
CA ILE A 154 23.22 -50.41 11.64
C ILE A 154 22.53 -51.59 10.91
N HIS A 155 21.99 -51.34 9.71
CA HIS A 155 21.66 -52.38 8.73
C HIS A 155 22.29 -52.02 7.36
N PRO A 156 22.97 -52.97 6.69
CA PRO A 156 23.65 -52.77 5.41
C PRO A 156 22.68 -52.72 4.21
N PRO A 157 23.13 -52.23 3.03
CA PRO A 157 22.29 -52.07 1.85
C PRO A 157 21.87 -53.42 1.22
N CYS A 158 20.56 -53.58 0.99
CA CYS A 158 20.00 -54.61 0.12
C CYS A 158 20.43 -54.40 -1.34
N PHE A 159 21.30 -55.27 -1.86
CA PHE A 159 21.46 -55.47 -3.30
C PHE A 159 20.43 -56.50 -3.80
N PRO A 160 19.69 -56.26 -4.90
CA PRO A 160 18.80 -57.26 -5.48
C PRO A 160 19.62 -58.30 -6.26
N LEU A 161 19.52 -59.56 -5.82
CA LEU A 161 20.16 -60.73 -6.40
C LEU A 161 19.31 -61.26 -7.58
N TRP A 162 19.35 -60.60 -8.73
CA TRP A 162 18.77 -61.12 -9.98
C TRP A 162 19.75 -60.89 -11.13
N LEU A 163 20.84 -61.67 -11.17
CA LEU A 163 21.52 -62.05 -12.40
C LEU A 163 22.56 -63.14 -12.09
N TRP A 164 22.29 -64.38 -12.48
CA TRP A 164 23.27 -65.33 -13.00
C TRP A 164 22.48 -66.46 -13.68
N VAL A 165 22.65 -66.55 -14.99
CA VAL A 165 22.35 -67.71 -15.86
C VAL A 165 23.67 -68.40 -16.12
#